data_AF-E7N7D7-F1
#
_entry.id   AF-E7N7D7-F1
#
_cell.length_a   1.000
_cell.length_b   1.000
_cell.length_c   1.000
_cell.angle_alpha   90.00
_cell.angle_beta   90.00
_cell.angle_gamma   90.00
#
_symmetry.space_group_name_H-M   'P 1'
#
loop_
_entity.id
_entity.type
_entity.pdbx_description
1 polymer ?
#
loop_
_entity_poly.entity_id
_entity_poly.type
_entity_poly.pdbx_seq_one_letter_code
_entity_poly.pdbx_strand_id
1 'polypeptide(L)'
;MSTASPATADFSPAAAPTVTASANTNIALIKYWGKVDEALAIPATSSLSLTLAGTRTTTTVSFDGGAGAADSVTINGSCPTSTELARVSR
;
A
#
# COMPACT_ATOMS: atom_id res chain seq x y z
N MET A 1 29.18 39.12 -30.85
CA MET A 1 27.83 38.51 -30.88
C MET A 1 27.84 37.36 -29.90
N SER A 2 27.18 37.56 -28.75
CA SER A 2 27.10 36.58 -27.66
C SER A 2 26.02 35.56 -27.98
N THR A 3 26.38 34.28 -28.08
CA THR A 3 25.41 33.19 -28.22
C THR A 3 25.12 32.64 -26.83
N ALA A 4 23.94 32.98 -26.30
CA ALA A 4 23.44 32.44 -25.04
C ALA A 4 23.16 30.93 -25.20
N SER A 5 23.67 30.15 -24.24
CA SER A 5 23.35 28.73 -24.03
C SER A 5 21.86 28.58 -23.71
N PRO A 6 21.14 27.56 -24.23
CA PRO A 6 19.80 27.29 -23.74
C PRO A 6 19.90 26.76 -22.31
N ALA A 7 19.15 27.38 -21.40
CA ALA A 7 18.91 26.82 -20.09
C ALA A 7 18.06 25.56 -20.27
N THR A 8 18.65 24.39 -20.05
CA THR A 8 17.88 23.19 -19.72
C THR A 8 17.15 23.48 -18.42
N ALA A 9 15.84 23.63 -18.51
CA ALA A 9 15.00 23.67 -17.33
C ALA A 9 15.19 22.35 -16.59
N ASP A 10 15.80 22.42 -15.40
CA ASP A 10 15.79 21.35 -14.41
C ASP A 10 14.35 21.14 -13.95
N PHE A 11 13.56 20.46 -14.77
CA PHE A 11 12.24 20.02 -14.38
C PHE A 11 12.42 18.78 -13.51
N SER A 12 12.69 19.00 -12.22
CA SER A 12 12.49 17.96 -11.22
C SER A 12 11.01 17.59 -11.27
N PRO A 13 10.62 16.35 -11.64
CA PRO A 13 9.22 15.98 -11.60
C PRO A 13 8.74 16.20 -10.17
N ALA A 14 7.65 16.95 -10.02
CA ALA A 14 7.00 17.15 -8.74
C ALA A 14 6.85 15.78 -8.07
N ALA A 15 7.35 15.65 -6.83
CA ALA A 15 7.30 14.39 -6.10
C ALA A 15 5.87 13.83 -6.14
N ALA A 16 5.75 12.55 -6.50
CA ALA A 16 4.47 11.88 -6.62
C ALA A 16 3.65 12.08 -5.32
N PRO A 17 2.34 12.39 -5.40
CA PRO A 17 1.52 12.61 -4.22
C PRO A 17 1.54 11.38 -3.30
N THR A 18 1.96 11.60 -2.06
CA THR A 18 2.04 10.56 -1.03
C THR A 18 1.01 10.74 0.07
N VAL A 19 0.42 9.64 0.53
CA VAL A 19 -0.46 9.61 1.70
C VAL A 19 0.02 8.53 2.67
N THR A 20 0.12 8.89 3.95
CA THR A 20 0.50 7.97 5.03
C THR A 20 -0.66 7.74 5.97
N ALA A 21 -0.97 6.47 6.23
CA ALA A 21 -1.98 6.06 7.18
C ALA A 21 -1.42 4.98 8.10
N SER A 22 -2.05 4.81 9.26
CA SER A 22 -1.62 3.80 10.23
C SER A 22 -2.82 3.09 10.84
N ALA A 23 -2.78 1.76 10.84
CA ALA A 23 -3.88 0.87 11.26
C ALA A 23 -3.43 -0.05 12.41
N ASN A 24 -4.32 -0.25 13.38
CA ASN A 24 -4.04 -1.07 14.56
C ASN A 24 -4.40 -2.54 14.32
N THR A 25 -3.69 -3.45 14.99
CA THR A 25 -4.04 -4.89 15.02
C THR A 25 -5.28 -5.13 15.91
N ASN A 26 -5.98 -6.24 15.70
CA ASN A 26 -7.10 -6.67 16.53
C ASN A 26 -6.91 -8.14 16.98
N ILE A 27 -7.62 -8.53 18.05
CA ILE A 27 -7.70 -9.92 18.53
C ILE A 27 -9.17 -10.35 18.60
N ALA A 28 -9.50 -11.47 17.95
CA ALA A 28 -10.86 -11.99 17.90
C ALA A 28 -11.31 -12.59 19.24
N LEU A 29 -12.44 -12.07 19.76
CA LEU A 29 -13.19 -12.63 20.89
C LEU A 29 -14.15 -13.72 20.40
N ILE A 30 -14.89 -13.45 19.33
CA ILE A 30 -15.62 -14.46 18.54
C ILE A 30 -14.83 -14.70 17.26
N LYS A 31 -14.47 -15.95 16.98
CA LYS A 31 -13.47 -16.31 15.99
C LYS A 31 -14.00 -16.19 14.55
N TYR A 32 -13.16 -15.66 13.66
CA TYR A 32 -13.29 -15.85 12.22
C TYR A 32 -12.68 -17.22 11.88
N TRP A 33 -13.51 -18.20 11.53
CA TRP A 33 -13.04 -19.54 11.21
C TRP A 33 -13.95 -20.22 10.17
N GLY A 34 -13.36 -20.64 9.06
CA GLY A 34 -14.09 -21.17 7.90
C GLY A 34 -14.61 -20.08 6.96
N LYS A 35 -14.64 -20.38 5.66
CA LYS A 35 -15.15 -19.52 4.60
C LYS A 35 -16.22 -20.25 3.81
N VAL A 36 -17.28 -19.54 3.45
CA VAL A 36 -18.30 -20.04 2.50
C VAL A 36 -17.89 -19.73 1.06
N ASP A 37 -17.12 -18.67 0.86
CA ASP A 37 -16.51 -18.31 -0.41
C ASP A 37 -15.06 -17.87 -0.18
N GLU A 38 -14.12 -18.64 -0.71
CA GLU A 38 -12.70 -18.35 -0.56
C GLU A 38 -12.20 -17.20 -1.44
N ALA A 39 -12.75 -17.08 -2.66
CA ALA A 39 -12.35 -16.08 -3.63
C ALA A 39 -12.74 -14.66 -3.20
N LEU A 40 -13.92 -14.52 -2.58
CA LEU A 40 -14.41 -13.26 -2.01
C LEU A 40 -14.06 -13.11 -0.52
N ALA A 41 -13.43 -14.11 0.09
CA ALA A 41 -13.09 -14.17 1.52
C ALA A 41 -14.30 -14.03 2.48
N ILE A 42 -15.48 -14.51 2.07
CA ILE A 42 -16.73 -14.42 2.86
C ILE A 42 -16.71 -15.47 4.00
N PRO A 43 -16.85 -15.07 5.27
CA PRO A 43 -16.86 -15.99 6.40
C PRO A 43 -18.09 -16.88 6.47
N ALA A 44 -17.93 -18.07 7.05
CA ALA A 44 -19.06 -18.93 7.39
C ALA A 44 -19.90 -18.39 8.57
N THR A 45 -19.29 -17.61 9.46
CA THR A 45 -19.96 -17.00 10.63
C THR A 45 -19.41 -15.61 10.91
N SER A 46 -20.25 -14.74 11.49
CA SER A 46 -19.79 -13.45 12.01
C SER A 46 -18.71 -13.61 13.09
N SER A 47 -17.82 -12.62 13.18
CA SER A 47 -16.77 -12.54 14.20
C SER A 47 -16.85 -11.21 14.97
N LEU A 48 -16.22 -11.15 16.14
CA LEU A 48 -16.10 -9.95 16.97
C LEU A 48 -14.68 -9.87 17.52
N SER A 49 -14.05 -8.71 17.47
CA SER A 49 -12.66 -8.50 17.90
C SER A 49 -12.48 -7.23 18.71
N LEU A 50 -11.43 -7.20 19.53
CA LEU A 50 -10.95 -6.01 20.22
C LEU A 50 -9.75 -5.41 19.46
N THR A 51 -9.77 -4.11 19.22
CA THR A 51 -8.63 -3.38 18.64
C THR A 51 -7.56 -3.09 19.70
N LEU A 52 -6.30 -3.37 19.38
CA LEU A 52 -5.18 -3.15 20.29
C LEU A 52 -4.57 -1.77 20.08
N ALA A 53 -4.22 -1.07 21.16
CA ALA A 53 -3.52 0.21 21.07
C ALA A 53 -2.01 0.06 20.80
N GLY A 54 -1.39 -1.03 21.30
CA GLY A 54 0.07 -1.19 21.33
C GLY A 54 0.72 -1.70 20.05
N THR A 55 -0.05 -2.09 19.04
CA THR A 55 0.47 -2.75 17.82
C THR A 55 -0.16 -2.14 16.58
N ARG A 56 0.67 -1.61 15.69
CA ARG A 56 0.25 -0.80 14.54
C ARG A 56 1.14 -1.08 13.32
N THR A 57 0.53 -1.01 12.15
CA THR A 57 1.23 -0.92 10.85
C THR A 57 1.07 0.49 10.31
N THR A 58 2.16 1.09 9.83
CA THR A 58 2.14 2.37 9.11
C THR A 58 2.49 2.12 7.65
N THR A 59 1.64 2.60 6.77
CA THR A 59 1.78 2.41 5.32
C THR A 59 1.73 3.76 4.63
N THR A 60 2.71 4.01 3.76
CA THR A 60 2.74 5.16 2.86
C THR A 60 2.45 4.67 1.45
N VAL A 61 1.54 5.33 0.76
CA VAL A 61 1.22 5.07 -0.66
C VAL A 61 1.63 6.30 -1.46
N SER A 62 2.28 6.07 -2.59
CA SER A 62 2.62 7.09 -3.58
C SER A 62 1.95 6.74 -4.90
N PHE A 63 1.26 7.69 -5.52
CA PHE A 63 0.66 7.49 -6.84
C PHE A 63 1.47 8.26 -7.89
N ASP A 64 1.98 7.57 -8.89
CA ASP A 64 2.79 8.15 -9.98
C ASP A 64 1.99 9.02 -10.97
N GLY A 65 0.69 9.21 -10.72
CA GLY A 65 -0.21 9.95 -11.60
C GLY A 65 -0.54 9.22 -12.90
N GLY A 66 -0.30 7.91 -12.99
CA GLY A 66 -0.54 7.12 -14.20
C GLY A 66 0.62 7.19 -15.20
N ALA A 67 1.84 7.49 -14.75
CA ALA A 67 3.05 7.54 -15.56
C ALA A 67 3.47 6.16 -16.12
N GLY A 68 2.76 5.09 -15.75
CA GLY A 68 2.89 3.77 -16.35
C GLY A 68 3.97 2.90 -15.70
N ALA A 69 4.46 3.27 -14.52
CA ALA A 69 5.28 2.37 -13.74
C ALA A 69 4.43 1.19 -13.25
N ALA A 70 5.02 0.00 -13.20
CA ALA A 70 4.39 -1.13 -12.54
C ALA A 70 4.27 -0.84 -11.04
N ASP A 71 3.17 -1.29 -10.43
CA ASP A 71 3.00 -1.20 -8.99
C ASP A 71 4.18 -1.87 -8.28
N SER A 72 4.61 -1.28 -7.16
CA SER A 72 5.66 -1.83 -6.32
C SER A 72 5.28 -1.68 -4.85
N VAL A 73 5.77 -2.60 -4.03
CA VAL A 73 5.52 -2.59 -2.58
C VAL A 73 6.77 -3.02 -1.85
N THR A 74 7.00 -2.41 -0.69
CA THR A 74 8.07 -2.80 0.25
C THR A 74 7.47 -3.01 1.62
N ILE A 75 7.80 -4.12 2.28
CA ILE A 75 7.36 -4.44 3.63
C ILE A 75 8.60 -4.53 4.50
N ASN A 76 8.69 -3.68 5.53
CA ASN A 76 9.85 -3.59 6.43
C ASN A 76 11.19 -3.43 5.67
N GLY A 77 11.18 -2.65 4.59
CA GLY A 77 12.36 -2.39 3.74
C GLY A 77 12.71 -3.50 2.75
N SER A 78 11.96 -4.61 2.71
CA SER A 78 12.18 -5.71 1.76
C SER A 78 11.11 -5.71 0.67
N CYS A 79 11.50 -5.96 -0.57
CA CYS A 79 10.57 -6.21 -1.68
C CYS A 79 10.01 -7.63 -1.53
N PRO A 80 8.69 -7.80 -1.32
CA PRO A 80 8.10 -9.10 -1.10
C PRO A 80 8.03 -9.96 -2.38
N THR A 81 7.68 -11.23 -2.19
CA THR A 81 7.46 -12.17 -3.31
C THR A 81 6.17 -11.83 -4.06
N SER A 82 6.06 -12.31 -5.31
CA SER A 82 4.99 -11.92 -6.26
C SER A 82 3.56 -12.01 -5.71
N THR A 83 3.26 -12.91 -4.78
CA THR A 83 1.92 -13.06 -4.20
C THR A 83 1.46 -11.83 -3.41
N GLU A 84 2.36 -11.19 -2.65
CA GLU A 84 2.00 -10.02 -1.85
C GLU A 84 1.86 -8.78 -2.73
N LEU A 85 2.73 -8.65 -3.73
CA LEU A 85 2.60 -7.63 -4.78
C LEU A 85 1.26 -7.78 -5.51
N ALA A 86 0.89 -9.00 -5.91
CA ALA A 86 -0.39 -9.28 -6.57
C ALA A 86 -1.63 -8.90 -5.74
N ARG A 87 -1.53 -8.78 -4.41
CA ARG A 87 -2.66 -8.34 -3.55
C ARG A 87 -2.84 -6.82 -3.53
N VAL A 88 -1.82 -6.07 -3.94
CA VAL A 88 -1.80 -4.60 -3.90
C VAL A 88 -1.66 -3.97 -5.28
N SER A 89 -1.40 -4.79 -6.31
CA SER A 89 -1.43 -4.39 -7.71
C SER A 89 -2.83 -4.54 -8.30
N ARG A 90 -3.16 -3.69 -9.28
CA ARG A 90 -4.44 -3.73 -10.00
C ARG A 90 -4.46 -4.70 -11.19
#